data_AF-A0A1J3K1U2-F1
#
_entry.id   AF-A0A1J3K1U2-F1
#
_cell.length_a   1.000
_cell.length_b   1.000
_cell.length_c   1.000
_cell.angle_alpha   90.00
_cell.angle_beta   90.00
_cell.angle_gamma   90.00
#
_symmetry.space_group_name_H-M   'P 1'
#
loop_
_entity.id
_entity.type
_entity.pdbx_description
1 polymer ?
#
loop_
_entity_poly.entity_id
_entity_poly.type
_entity_poly.pdbx_seq_one_letter_code
_entity_poly.pdbx_strand_id
1 'polypeptide(L)'
;AVCLAQDNDNRKVEQALLKKDAIQKLVDFFQSCPERHFVHILEPFLKIITKSSRINTTLAVNGLTPLLISRLDHQDAIARLNLLKLIKAVYEHHPRPKQLIVENDLPQKLQNLIEERRDGQRSGGQ
;
A
#
# COMPACT_ATOMS: atom_id res chain seq x y z
N ALA A 1 29.72 -18.02 -3.00
CA ALA A 1 29.12 -18.38 -1.68
C ALA A 1 28.19 -17.30 -1.09
N VAL A 2 28.20 -16.04 -1.57
CA VAL A 2 27.42 -14.94 -0.95
C VAL A 2 25.92 -14.94 -1.28
N CYS A 3 25.48 -15.44 -2.45
CA CYS A 3 24.05 -15.43 -2.83
C CYS A 3 23.15 -16.39 -2.01
N LEU A 4 23.66 -17.56 -1.59
CA LEU A 4 22.84 -18.57 -0.93
C LEU A 4 22.46 -18.21 0.51
N ALA A 5 23.34 -17.49 1.22
CA ALA A 5 23.06 -17.01 2.57
C ALA A 5 21.99 -15.91 2.54
N GLN A 6 22.13 -14.96 1.61
CA GLN A 6 21.17 -13.87 1.43
C GLN A 6 19.78 -14.38 1.03
N ASP A 7 19.71 -15.40 0.16
CA ASP A 7 18.43 -16.03 -0.21
C ASP A 7 17.81 -16.84 0.95
N ASN A 8 18.63 -17.53 1.74
CA ASN A 8 18.13 -18.22 2.94
C ASN A 8 17.57 -17.24 3.98
N ASP A 9 18.26 -16.12 4.21
CA ASP A 9 17.80 -15.11 5.16
C ASP A 9 16.54 -14.41 4.63
N ASN A 10 16.48 -14.10 3.33
CA ASN A 10 15.25 -13.60 2.69
C ASN A 10 14.08 -14.57 2.88
N ARG A 11 14.29 -15.89 2.71
CA ARG A 11 13.25 -16.90 2.93
C ARG A 11 12.81 -16.96 4.38
N LYS A 12 13.74 -16.92 5.34
CA LYS A 12 13.41 -16.91 6.79
C LYS A 12 12.60 -15.68 7.16
N VAL A 13 12.98 -14.50 6.66
CA VAL A 13 12.24 -13.25 6.87
C VAL A 13 10.84 -13.36 6.27
N GLU A 14 10.72 -13.87 5.04
CA GLU A 14 9.42 -14.05 4.41
C GLU A 14 8.52 -14.98 5.23
N GLN A 15 9.03 -16.12 5.68
CA GLN A 15 8.27 -17.05 6.53
C GLN A 15 7.86 -16.43 7.86
N ALA A 16 8.72 -15.61 8.48
CA ALA A 16 8.38 -14.90 9.71
C ALA A 16 7.25 -13.88 9.49
N LEU A 17 7.29 -13.14 8.39
CA LEU A 17 6.27 -12.13 8.05
C LEU A 17 4.94 -12.75 7.61
N LEU A 18 4.96 -13.97 7.05
CA LEU A 18 3.75 -14.70 6.66
C LEU A 18 2.99 -15.31 7.85
N LYS A 19 3.54 -15.26 9.07
CA LYS A 19 2.81 -15.71 10.26
C LYS A 19 1.58 -14.81 10.48
N LYS A 20 0.46 -15.42 10.84
CA LYS A 20 -0.82 -14.71 11.03
C LYS A 20 -0.70 -13.53 11.99
N ASP A 21 0.03 -13.69 13.08
CA ASP A 21 0.24 -12.62 14.07
C ASP A 21 1.09 -11.48 13.52
N ALA A 22 2.11 -11.78 12.71
CA ALA A 22 2.95 -10.78 12.06
C ALA A 22 2.17 -9.98 11.01
N ILE A 23 1.35 -10.65 10.19
CA ILE A 23 0.44 -10.01 9.23
C ILE A 23 -0.51 -9.06 9.96
N GLN A 24 -1.17 -9.53 11.02
CA GLN A 24 -2.10 -8.70 11.78
C GLN A 24 -1.39 -7.48 12.39
N LYS A 25 -0.21 -7.67 13.02
CA LYS A 25 0.58 -6.57 13.57
C LYS A 25 0.99 -5.55 12.51
N LEU A 26 1.30 -5.96 11.28
CA LEU A 26 1.61 -5.05 10.18
C LEU A 26 0.38 -4.24 9.74
N VAL A 27 -0.78 -4.90 9.63
CA VAL A 27 -2.04 -4.23 9.27
C VAL A 27 -2.44 -3.24 10.37
N ASP A 28 -2.40 -3.65 11.64
CA ASP A 28 -2.70 -2.80 12.80
C ASP A 28 -1.72 -1.63 12.90
N PHE A 29 -0.43 -1.86 12.63
CA PHE A 29 0.58 -0.81 12.59
C PHE A 29 0.28 0.22 11.48
N PHE A 30 -0.10 -0.24 10.28
CA PHE A 30 -0.47 0.66 9.19
C PHE A 30 -1.71 1.50 9.56
N GLN A 31 -2.73 0.86 10.12
CA GLN A 31 -3.97 1.51 10.53
C GLN A 31 -3.75 2.56 11.62
N SER A 32 -2.95 2.22 12.64
CA SER A 32 -2.69 3.07 13.81
C SER A 32 -1.55 4.06 13.64
N CYS A 33 -0.88 4.08 12.48
CA CYS A 33 0.25 4.96 12.23
C CYS A 33 -0.18 6.44 12.34
N PRO A 34 0.47 7.25 13.20
CA PRO A 34 0.19 8.68 13.30
C PRO A 34 0.51 9.42 11.99
N GLU A 35 -0.30 10.41 11.65
CA GLU A 35 -0.20 11.16 10.38
C GLU A 35 1.21 11.69 10.12
N ARG A 36 1.85 12.26 11.14
CA ARG A 36 3.22 12.82 11.05
C ARG A 36 4.30 11.80 10.64
N HIS A 37 4.04 10.51 10.78
CA HIS A 37 4.97 9.43 10.42
C HIS A 37 4.52 8.65 9.20
N PHE A 38 3.30 8.90 8.71
CA PHE A 38 2.66 8.06 7.70
C PHE A 38 3.48 7.98 6.41
N VAL A 39 3.96 9.11 5.90
CA VAL A 39 4.81 9.17 4.69
C VAL A 39 6.04 8.26 4.81
N HIS A 40 6.66 8.21 5.99
CA HIS A 40 7.88 7.44 6.23
C HIS A 40 7.67 5.93 6.25
N ILE A 41 6.44 5.46 6.50
CA ILE A 41 6.15 4.02 6.50
C ILE A 41 5.78 3.50 5.10
N LEU A 42 5.34 4.36 4.18
CA LEU A 42 4.89 3.94 2.85
C LEU A 42 5.99 3.26 2.03
N GLU A 43 7.22 3.79 2.06
CA GLU A 43 8.35 3.19 1.34
C GLU A 43 8.75 1.82 1.89
N PRO A 44 8.91 1.62 3.23
CA PRO A 44 9.05 0.30 3.81
C PRO A 44 7.97 -0.69 3.38
N PHE A 45 6.69 -0.30 3.43
CA PHE A 45 5.59 -1.16 2.99
C PHE A 45 5.70 -1.49 1.49
N LEU A 46 6.02 -0.50 0.66
CA LEU A 46 6.18 -0.69 -0.79
C LEU A 46 7.29 -1.70 -1.07
N LYS A 47 8.42 -1.61 -0.36
CA LYS A 47 9.53 -2.55 -0.48
C LYS A 47 9.14 -3.97 -0.05
N ILE A 48 8.34 -4.12 1.01
CA ILE A 48 7.85 -5.43 1.45
C ILE A 48 6.96 -6.07 0.37
N ILE A 49 5.94 -5.35 -0.11
CA ILE A 49 4.94 -5.92 -1.02
C ILE A 49 5.49 -6.15 -2.44
N THR A 50 6.48 -5.37 -2.88
CA THR A 50 7.11 -5.57 -4.20
C THR A 50 8.15 -6.67 -4.18
N LYS A 51 8.71 -7.00 -3.01
CA LYS A 51 9.73 -8.04 -2.87
C LYS A 51 9.14 -9.45 -2.72
N SER A 52 7.92 -9.59 -2.20
CA SER A 52 7.21 -10.87 -2.11
C SER A 52 5.73 -10.72 -2.48
N SER A 53 5.36 -11.38 -3.58
CA SER A 53 3.96 -11.48 -4.01
C SER A 53 3.10 -12.23 -2.98
N ARG A 54 3.67 -13.21 -2.27
CA ARG A 54 2.95 -13.96 -1.22
C ARG A 54 2.59 -13.07 -0.05
N ILE A 55 3.54 -12.26 0.44
CA ILE A 55 3.27 -11.29 1.51
C ILE A 55 2.28 -10.24 1.03
N ASN A 56 2.45 -9.72 -0.18
CA ASN A 56 1.52 -8.77 -0.79
C ASN A 56 0.07 -9.30 -0.79
N THR A 57 -0.15 -10.45 -1.41
CA THR A 57 -1.48 -11.08 -1.45
C THR A 57 -2.02 -11.32 -0.04
N THR A 58 -1.18 -11.79 0.89
CA THR A 58 -1.60 -12.06 2.26
C THR A 58 -2.03 -10.78 2.99
N LEU A 59 -1.24 -9.71 2.94
CA LEU A 59 -1.62 -8.42 3.54
C LEU A 59 -2.89 -7.86 2.90
N ALA A 60 -3.00 -7.93 1.57
CA ALA A 60 -4.13 -7.40 0.83
C ALA A 60 -5.46 -8.04 1.25
N VAL A 61 -5.50 -9.37 1.36
CA VAL A 61 -6.72 -10.11 1.78
C VAL A 61 -6.96 -10.08 3.29
N ASN A 62 -6.02 -9.58 4.09
CA ASN A 62 -6.15 -9.41 5.54
C ASN A 62 -6.35 -7.94 5.95
N GLY A 63 -6.91 -7.11 5.06
CA GLY A 63 -7.40 -5.78 5.42
C GLY A 63 -6.47 -4.62 5.08
N LEU A 64 -5.29 -4.85 4.49
CA LEU A 64 -4.44 -3.74 4.06
C LEU A 64 -5.09 -2.90 2.93
N THR A 65 -5.76 -3.56 1.98
CA THR A 65 -6.37 -2.90 0.81
C THR A 65 -7.31 -1.73 1.16
N PRO A 66 -8.36 -1.91 1.99
CA PRO A 66 -9.24 -0.80 2.34
C PRO A 66 -8.50 0.32 3.09
N LEU A 67 -7.47 0.00 3.89
CA LEU A 67 -6.65 1.01 4.57
C LEU A 67 -5.88 1.88 3.57
N LEU A 68 -5.24 1.27 2.56
CA LEU A 68 -4.52 2.01 1.51
C LEU A 68 -5.46 2.98 0.78
N ILE A 69 -6.64 2.50 0.40
CA ILE A 69 -7.61 3.28 -0.38
C ILE A 69 -8.24 4.38 0.48
N SER A 70 -8.50 4.11 1.76
CA SER A 70 -9.03 5.12 2.70
C SER A 70 -8.11 6.31 2.91
N ARG A 71 -6.80 6.17 2.62
CA ARG A 71 -5.80 7.23 2.79
C ARG A 71 -5.48 7.99 1.51
N LEU A 72 -6.17 7.72 0.40
CA LEU A 72 -5.90 8.40 -0.87
C LEU A 72 -6.18 9.90 -0.83
N ASP A 73 -7.03 10.38 0.07
CA ASP A 73 -7.34 11.81 0.29
C ASP A 73 -6.27 12.56 1.11
N HIS A 74 -5.11 11.94 1.34
CA HIS A 74 -4.00 12.55 2.06
C HIS A 74 -3.50 13.83 1.37
N GLN A 75 -3.23 14.88 2.16
CA GLN A 75 -2.86 16.20 1.65
C GLN A 75 -1.52 16.18 0.88
N ASP A 76 -0.53 15.47 1.43
CA ASP A 76 0.79 15.29 0.81
C ASP A 76 0.72 14.50 -0.53
N ALA A 77 1.19 15.13 -1.60
CA ALA A 77 1.23 14.55 -2.94
C ALA A 77 2.18 13.34 -3.07
N ILE A 78 3.28 13.31 -2.31
CA ILE A 78 4.23 12.20 -2.28
C ILE A 78 3.58 11.00 -1.56
N ALA A 79 2.86 11.24 -0.47
CA ALA A 79 2.08 10.19 0.20
C ALA A 79 1.09 9.56 -0.77
N ARG A 80 0.30 10.38 -1.48
CA ARG A 80 -0.65 9.92 -2.49
C ARG A 80 0.02 9.12 -3.61
N LEU A 81 1.16 9.58 -4.11
CA LEU A 81 1.93 8.84 -5.13
C LEU A 81 2.37 7.46 -4.61
N ASN A 82 2.86 7.38 -3.38
CA ASN A 82 3.31 6.12 -2.80
C ASN A 82 2.12 5.18 -2.49
N LEU A 83 0.98 5.71 -2.05
CA LEU A 83 -0.27 4.96 -1.92
C LEU A 83 -0.75 4.39 -3.26
N LEU A 84 -0.71 5.18 -4.34
CA LEU A 84 -1.05 4.70 -5.69
C LEU A 84 -0.12 3.58 -6.15
N LYS A 85 1.19 3.67 -5.86
CA LYS A 85 2.14 2.58 -6.14
C LYS A 85 1.80 1.32 -5.34
N LEU A 86 1.45 1.47 -4.06
CA LEU A 86 1.04 0.36 -3.19
C LEU A 86 -0.23 -0.32 -3.73
N ILE A 87 -1.27 0.46 -4.04
CA ILE A 87 -2.54 -0.03 -4.57
C ILE A 87 -2.34 -0.75 -5.91
N LYS A 88 -1.50 -0.19 -6.80
CA LYS A 88 -1.16 -0.85 -8.06
C LYS A 88 -0.51 -2.21 -7.82
N ALA A 89 0.51 -2.28 -6.97
CA ALA A 89 1.20 -3.54 -6.67
C ALA A 89 0.27 -4.57 -6.00
N VAL A 90 -0.64 -4.13 -5.13
CA VAL A 90 -1.69 -4.98 -4.55
C VAL A 90 -2.61 -5.52 -5.64
N TYR A 91 -3.12 -4.64 -6.51
CA TYR A 91 -4.05 -5.00 -7.58
C TYR A 91 -3.46 -6.04 -8.55
N GLU A 92 -2.21 -5.83 -9.00
CA GLU A 92 -1.52 -6.70 -9.96
C GLU A 92 -1.33 -8.14 -9.46
N HIS A 93 -1.28 -8.34 -8.14
CA HIS A 93 -1.11 -9.65 -7.52
C HIS A 93 -2.34 -10.13 -6.73
N HIS A 94 -3.46 -9.39 -6.78
CA HIS A 94 -4.65 -9.75 -6.02
C HIS A 94 -5.31 -10.99 -6.66
N PRO A 95 -5.76 -11.99 -5.89
CA PRO A 95 -6.45 -13.16 -6.44
C PRO A 95 -7.81 -12.81 -7.07
N ARG A 96 -8.37 -11.64 -6.72
CA ARG A 96 -9.67 -11.15 -7.19
C ARG A 96 -9.61 -9.66 -7.51
N PRO A 97 -8.91 -9.23 -8.57
CA PRO A 97 -8.64 -7.82 -8.84
C PRO A 97 -9.92 -7.02 -9.15
N LYS A 98 -10.90 -7.64 -9.82
CA LYS A 98 -12.19 -7.00 -10.09
C LYS A 98 -13.01 -6.74 -8.82
N GLN A 99 -13.01 -7.69 -7.87
CA GLN A 99 -13.70 -7.54 -6.60
C GLN A 99 -13.08 -6.39 -5.79
N LEU A 100 -11.75 -6.29 -5.77
CA LEU A 100 -11.03 -5.18 -5.14
C LEU A 100 -11.50 -3.82 -5.67
N ILE A 101 -11.64 -3.67 -6.99
CA ILE A 101 -12.11 -2.42 -7.61
C ILE A 101 -13.50 -2.06 -7.09
N VAL A 102 -14.44 -3.02 -7.12
CA VAL A 102 -15.85 -2.79 -6.79
C VAL A 102 -16.02 -2.51 -5.29
N GLU A 103 -15.44 -3.33 -4.42
CA GLU A 103 -15.62 -3.22 -2.96
C GLU A 103 -15.03 -1.94 -2.36
N ASN A 104 -14.08 -1.32 -3.05
CA ASN A 104 -13.39 -0.13 -2.55
C ASN A 104 -13.71 1.14 -3.35
N ASP A 105 -14.67 1.07 -4.29
CA ASP A 105 -15.06 2.19 -5.15
C ASP A 105 -13.85 2.93 -5.77
N LEU A 106 -12.86 2.13 -6.21
CA LEU A 106 -11.56 2.65 -6.61
C LEU A 106 -11.66 3.68 -7.76
N PRO A 107 -12.52 3.51 -8.79
CA PRO A 107 -12.66 4.50 -9.85
C PRO A 107 -13.08 5.88 -9.33
N GLN A 108 -14.06 5.95 -8.42
CA GLN A 108 -14.49 7.23 -7.84
C GLN A 108 -13.39 7.88 -7.00
N LYS A 109 -12.67 7.08 -6.19
CA LYS A 109 -11.53 7.57 -5.40
C LYS A 109 -10.43 8.16 -6.29
N LEU A 110 -10.14 7.53 -7.43
CA LEU A 110 -9.18 8.04 -8.40
C LEU A 110 -9.69 9.29 -9.13
N GLN A 111 -10.99 9.36 -9.43
CA GLN A 111 -11.59 10.54 -10.06
C GLN A 111 -11.48 11.78 -9.15
N ASN A 112 -11.78 11.63 -7.85
CA ASN A 112 -11.66 12.72 -6.88
C ASN A 112 -10.24 13.31 -6.86
N LEU A 113 -9.22 12.45 -6.91
CA LEU A 113 -7.81 12.87 -6.98
C LEU A 113 -7.46 13.70 -8.22
N ILE A 114 -8.10 13.40 -9.35
CA ILE A 114 -7.89 14.13 -10.61
C ILE A 114 -8.59 15.49 -10.57
N GLU A 115 -9.74 15.58 -9.91
CA GLU A 115 -10.53 16.81 -9.78
C GLU A 115 -9.85 17.81 -8.82
N GLU A 116 -9.35 17.37 -7.66
CA GLU A 116 -8.59 18.21 -6.73
C GLU A 116 -7.38 18.91 -7.39
N ARG A 117 -6.70 18.22 -8.32
CA ARG A 117 -5.58 18.79 -9.07
C ARG A 117 -6.02 19.93 -9.99
N ARG A 118 -7.20 19.82 -10.59
CA ARG A 118 -7.73 20.84 -11.51
C ARG A 118 -8.11 22.13 -10.77
N ASP A 119 -8.61 22.03 -9.54
CA ASP A 119 -8.99 23.19 -8.73
C ASP A 119 -7.78 23.90 -8.11
N GLY A 120 -6.77 23.14 -7.68
CA GLY A 120 -5.50 23.70 -7.18
C GLY A 120 -4.72 24.51 -8.23
N GLN A 121 -4.78 24.12 -9.51
CA GLN A 121 -4.13 24.87 -10.60
C GLN A 121 -4.86 26.17 -10.97
N ARG A 122 -6.15 26.31 -10.66
CA ARG A 122 -6.93 27.53 -10.97
C ARG A 122 -6.70 28.66 -9.96
N SER A 123 -6.21 28.35 -8.76
CA SER A 123 -6.10 29.31 -7.66
C SER A 123 -4.73 30.01 -7.56
N GLY A 124 -3.78 29.68 -8.44
CA GLY A 124 -2.42 30.25 -8.45
C GLY A 124 -2.21 31.45 -9.40
N GLY A 125 -3.29 32.04 -9.92
CA GLY A 125 -3.23 33.20 -10.81
C GLY A 125 -3.86 34.42 -10.16
N GLN A 126 -3.12 35.12 -9.32
CA GLN A 126 -3.34 36.52 -8.95
C GLN A 126 -2.01 37.19 -8.64
#